data_AF-F9GGI9-F1
#
_entry.id   AF-F9GGI9-F1
#
_cell.length_a   1.000
_cell.length_b   1.000
_cell.length_c   1.000
_cell.angle_alpha   90.00
_cell.angle_beta   90.00
_cell.angle_gamma   90.00
#
_symmetry.space_group_name_H-M   'P 1'
#
loop_
_entity.id
_entity.type
_entity.pdbx_description
1 polymer ?
#
loop_
_entity_poly.entity_id
_entity_poly.type
_entity_poly.pdbx_seq_one_letter_code
_entity_poly.pdbx_strand_id
1 'polypeptide(L)'
;MVPPLATQKNERAIEYSRGLTNISLVCAVPELAAARNRARRLAQKFNTWVPPNGFSAEQVTETKVGMINELFGNTFYANFNGFFSTGVSLITATHETSLQSRRGNIEYAEPITIRVTIGNGCTIGAGSVVTKSILEYSVAVGIPARVIKKVEPIE
;
A
#
# COMPACT_ATOMS: atom_id res chain seq x y z
N MET A 1 3.90 -8.28 23.52
CA MET A 1 3.62 -8.03 22.09
C MET A 1 2.15 -7.67 22.01
N VAL A 2 1.82 -6.42 21.64
CA VAL A 2 0.41 -6.01 21.51
C VAL A 2 -0.14 -6.73 20.27
N PRO A 3 -1.24 -7.48 20.36
CA PRO A 3 -1.82 -8.14 19.20
C PRO A 3 -2.21 -7.09 18.15
N PRO A 4 -1.97 -7.35 16.85
CA PRO A 4 -2.40 -6.44 15.81
C PRO A 4 -3.92 -6.26 15.88
N LEU A 5 -4.36 -5.01 15.89
CA LEU A 5 -5.78 -4.68 15.89
C LEU A 5 -6.39 -5.16 14.57
N ALA A 6 -7.13 -6.27 14.58
CA ALA A 6 -7.83 -6.76 13.41
C ALA A 6 -9.07 -5.89 13.16
N THR A 7 -9.03 -5.11 12.09
CA THR A 7 -10.13 -4.23 11.67
C THR A 7 -10.81 -4.77 10.41
N GLN A 8 -12.07 -4.36 10.19
CA GLN A 8 -12.95 -4.93 9.15
C GLN A 8 -12.81 -4.21 7.80
N LYS A 9 -13.09 -4.96 6.72
CA LYS A 9 -13.14 -4.44 5.34
C LYS A 9 -14.16 -3.32 5.19
N ASN A 10 -13.72 -2.20 4.60
CA ASN A 10 -14.61 -1.10 4.22
C ASN A 10 -15.01 -1.24 2.76
N GLU A 11 -16.16 -1.86 2.51
CA GLU A 11 -16.65 -2.16 1.15
C GLU A 11 -16.91 -0.88 0.33
N ARG A 12 -17.41 0.19 0.96
CA ARG A 12 -17.67 1.47 0.29
C ARG A 12 -16.41 2.11 -0.27
N ALA A 13 -15.31 2.05 0.49
CA ALA A 13 -14.03 2.60 0.03
C ALA A 13 -13.44 1.77 -1.13
N ILE A 14 -13.64 0.45 -1.10
CA ILE A 14 -13.25 -0.45 -2.19
C ILE A 14 -14.05 -0.11 -3.45
N GLU A 15 -15.37 0.08 -3.33
CA GLU A 15 -16.25 0.42 -4.44
C GLU A 15 -15.92 1.80 -5.04
N TYR A 16 -15.71 2.82 -4.21
CA TYR A 16 -15.24 4.13 -4.66
C TYR A 16 -13.91 4.03 -5.42
N SER A 17 -12.96 3.25 -4.90
CA SER A 17 -11.68 3.02 -5.57
C SER A 17 -11.82 2.32 -6.91
N ARG A 18 -12.79 1.41 -7.07
CA ARG A 18 -13.13 0.78 -8.36
C ARG A 18 -13.70 1.82 -9.34
N GLY A 19 -14.48 2.78 -8.86
CA GLY A 19 -14.99 3.88 -9.69
C GLY A 19 -13.90 4.81 -10.26
N LEU A 20 -12.71 4.81 -9.65
CA LEU A 20 -11.57 5.63 -10.07
C LEU A 20 -10.59 4.91 -11.01
N THR A 21 -10.83 3.65 -11.37
CA THR A 21 -9.91 2.89 -12.25
C THR A 21 -9.89 3.41 -13.67
N ASN A 22 -8.71 3.38 -14.30
CA ASN A 22 -8.50 3.75 -15.71
C ASN A 22 -8.93 5.17 -16.08
N ILE A 23 -9.08 6.04 -15.09
CA ILE A 23 -9.26 7.46 -15.34
C ILE A 23 -7.88 8.03 -15.67
N SER A 24 -7.75 8.49 -16.91
CA SER A 24 -6.59 9.28 -17.34
C SER A 24 -6.60 10.63 -16.61
N LEU A 25 -5.50 10.94 -15.94
CA LEU A 25 -5.33 12.12 -15.13
C LEU A 25 -4.10 12.90 -15.60
N VAL A 26 -4.20 14.23 -15.54
CA VAL A 26 -3.04 15.12 -15.64
C VAL A 26 -2.50 15.36 -14.23
N CYS A 27 -1.34 14.80 -13.91
CA CYS A 27 -0.82 14.77 -12.54
C CYS A 27 -0.41 16.14 -11.97
N ALA A 28 -0.22 17.12 -12.85
CA ALA A 28 0.27 18.45 -12.52
C ALA A 28 -0.82 19.46 -12.13
N VAL A 29 -2.10 19.05 -12.08
CA VAL A 29 -3.17 19.96 -11.65
C VAL A 29 -2.95 20.44 -10.21
N PRO A 30 -3.29 21.71 -9.89
CA PRO A 30 -3.00 22.31 -8.58
C PRO A 30 -3.57 21.51 -7.40
N GLU A 31 -4.74 20.91 -7.56
CA GLU A 31 -5.41 20.12 -6.52
C GLU A 31 -4.59 18.87 -6.13
N LEU A 32 -4.14 18.10 -7.13
CA LEU A 32 -3.30 16.92 -6.91
C LEU A 32 -1.92 17.30 -6.36
N ALA A 33 -1.34 18.40 -6.85
CA ALA A 33 -0.08 18.90 -6.32
C ALA A 33 -0.20 19.30 -4.83
N ALA A 34 -1.28 20.01 -4.47
CA ALA A 34 -1.57 20.36 -3.08
C ALA A 34 -1.80 19.11 -2.22
N ALA A 35 -2.53 18.11 -2.72
CA ALA A 35 -2.75 16.84 -2.03
C ALA A 35 -1.43 16.09 -1.76
N ARG A 36 -0.54 15.98 -2.75
CA ARG A 36 0.80 15.37 -2.57
C ARG A 36 1.63 16.13 -1.54
N ASN A 37 1.58 17.45 -1.53
CA ASN A 37 2.31 18.25 -0.54
C ASN A 37 1.75 18.06 0.87
N ARG A 38 0.42 17.93 1.04
CA ARG A 38 -0.18 17.54 2.33
C ARG A 38 0.33 16.17 2.78
N ALA A 39 0.29 15.17 1.91
CA ALA A 39 0.78 13.82 2.22
C ALA A 39 2.28 13.82 2.61
N ARG A 40 3.12 14.57 1.90
CA ARG A 40 4.55 14.72 2.24
C ARG A 40 4.78 15.31 3.62
N ARG A 41 3.99 16.30 4.03
CA ARG A 41 4.08 16.89 5.38
C ARG A 41 3.75 15.86 6.46
N LEU A 42 2.71 15.05 6.26
CA LEU A 42 2.33 13.97 7.19
C LEU A 42 3.42 12.89 7.26
N ALA A 43 3.97 12.50 6.11
CA ALA A 43 5.07 11.54 6.05
C ALA A 43 6.33 12.08 6.73
N GLN A 44 6.66 13.35 6.52
CA GLN A 44 7.78 14.02 7.19
C GLN A 44 7.56 14.05 8.70
N LYS A 45 6.37 14.47 9.16
CA LYS A 45 5.98 14.46 10.57
C LYS A 45 6.24 13.09 11.20
N PHE A 46 5.82 12.00 10.56
CA PHE A 46 6.06 10.65 11.05
C PHE A 46 7.55 10.29 11.07
N ASN A 47 8.26 10.52 9.97
CA ASN A 47 9.66 10.10 9.80
C ASN A 47 10.64 10.86 10.69
N THR A 48 10.37 12.12 11.00
CA THR A 48 11.25 12.97 11.80
C THR A 48 10.84 13.06 13.27
N TRP A 49 9.72 12.44 13.65
CA TRP A 49 9.27 12.48 15.04
C TRP A 49 10.18 11.64 15.95
N VAL A 50 10.58 12.24 17.06
CA VAL A 50 11.38 11.60 18.10
C VAL A 50 10.56 11.59 19.40
N PRO A 51 10.46 10.44 20.10
CA PRO A 51 9.77 10.36 21.37
C PRO A 51 10.33 11.35 22.40
N PRO A 52 9.49 12.12 23.10
CA PRO A 52 9.93 12.90 24.25
C PRO A 52 10.48 12.00 25.37
N ASN A 53 11.39 12.55 26.18
CA ASN A 53 11.90 11.86 27.36
C ASN A 53 10.74 11.49 28.31
N GLY A 54 10.77 10.26 28.84
CA GLY A 54 9.76 9.77 29.78
C GLY A 54 8.54 9.09 29.16
N PHE A 55 8.46 8.98 27.82
CA PHE A 55 7.41 8.18 27.17
C PHE A 55 7.64 6.68 27.39
N SER A 56 6.57 5.95 27.72
CA SER A 56 6.56 4.48 27.74
C SER A 56 6.53 3.91 26.31
N ALA A 57 6.92 2.65 26.14
CA ALA A 57 6.88 1.97 24.84
C ALA A 57 5.45 1.91 24.25
N GLU A 58 4.44 1.81 25.12
CA GLU A 58 3.02 1.82 24.73
C GLU A 58 2.61 3.19 24.19
N GLN A 59 2.96 4.28 24.89
CA GLN A 59 2.68 5.64 24.45
C GLN A 59 3.36 5.98 23.13
N VAL A 60 4.60 5.50 22.92
CA VAL A 60 5.30 5.63 21.64
C VAL A 60 4.55 4.90 20.52
N THR A 61 4.05 3.70 20.81
CA THR A 61 3.31 2.88 19.84
C THR A 61 1.99 3.54 19.47
N GLU A 62 1.19 3.96 20.45
CA GLU A 62 -0.08 4.66 20.24
C GLU A 62 0.10 5.93 19.43
N THR A 63 1.11 6.73 19.75
CA THR A 63 1.43 7.96 19.01
C THR A 63 1.78 7.67 17.55
N LYS A 64 2.64 6.68 17.30
CA LYS A 64 3.03 6.28 15.94
C LYS A 64 1.84 5.71 15.16
N VAL A 65 1.01 4.88 15.78
CA VAL A 65 -0.21 4.35 15.17
C VAL A 65 -1.16 5.49 14.81
N GLY A 66 -1.33 6.48 15.70
CA GLY A 66 -2.12 7.69 15.42
C GLY A 66 -1.61 8.46 14.20
N MET A 67 -0.29 8.67 14.08
CA MET A 67 0.31 9.34 12.92
C MET A 67 0.16 8.53 11.63
N ILE A 68 0.25 7.20 11.69
CA ILE A 68 0.02 6.32 10.54
C ILE A 68 -1.43 6.39 10.08
N ASN A 69 -2.39 6.39 11.01
CA ASN A 69 -3.81 6.54 10.70
C ASN A 69 -4.11 7.91 10.08
N GLU A 70 -3.44 8.98 10.53
CA GLU A 70 -3.52 10.31 9.91
C GLU A 70 -2.94 10.30 8.47
N LEU A 71 -1.80 9.63 8.27
CA LEU A 71 -1.10 9.58 6.99
C LEU A 71 -1.83 8.77 5.91
N PHE A 72 -2.31 7.57 6.26
CA PHE A 72 -2.92 6.65 5.29
C PHE A 72 -4.45 6.56 5.39
N GLY A 73 -5.05 7.24 6.37
CA GLY A 73 -6.47 7.11 6.68
C GLY A 73 -6.83 5.76 7.31
N ASN A 74 -8.08 5.65 7.77
CA ASN A 74 -8.64 4.43 8.36
C ASN A 74 -8.87 3.29 7.35
N THR A 75 -8.37 3.39 6.11
CA THR A 75 -8.70 2.43 5.04
C THR A 75 -7.52 1.53 4.67
N PHE A 76 -6.31 2.09 4.63
CA PHE A 76 -5.10 1.35 4.26
C PHE A 76 -4.62 0.45 5.39
N TYR A 77 -4.57 0.98 6.62
CA TYR A 77 -4.11 0.22 7.79
C TYR A 77 -5.18 -0.75 8.31
N ALA A 78 -6.46 -0.47 8.01
CA ALA A 78 -7.55 -1.19 8.62
C ALA A 78 -7.80 -2.61 8.08
N ASN A 79 -6.96 -3.13 7.18
CA ASN A 79 -7.25 -4.38 6.47
C ASN A 79 -6.03 -5.26 6.20
N PHE A 80 -4.89 -4.96 6.82
CA PHE A 80 -3.63 -5.63 6.55
C PHE A 80 -3.10 -6.36 7.79
N ASN A 81 -3.32 -7.67 7.84
CA ASN A 81 -2.71 -8.56 8.84
C ASN A 81 -1.38 -9.18 8.34
N GLY A 82 -0.76 -8.56 7.35
CA GLY A 82 0.54 -8.99 6.83
C GLY A 82 1.69 -8.23 7.48
N PHE A 83 2.90 -8.63 7.14
CA PHE A 83 4.11 -7.89 7.50
C PHE A 83 4.83 -7.44 6.23
N PHE A 84 5.27 -6.18 6.21
CA PHE A 84 6.19 -5.69 5.18
C PHE A 84 7.60 -5.71 5.72
N SER A 85 8.50 -6.38 5.00
CA SER A 85 9.93 -6.26 5.27
C SER A 85 10.45 -4.87 4.86
N THR A 86 11.71 -4.59 5.19
CA THR A 86 12.37 -3.34 4.80
C THR A 86 12.47 -3.21 3.28
N GLY A 87 12.17 -2.03 2.74
CA GLY A 87 12.34 -1.73 1.32
C GLY A 87 11.20 -2.21 0.41
N VAL A 88 10.07 -2.66 0.96
CA VAL A 88 8.88 -2.98 0.16
C VAL A 88 8.32 -1.71 -0.48
N SER A 89 8.04 -1.78 -1.79
CA SER A 89 7.39 -0.72 -2.55
C SER A 89 6.06 -1.22 -3.12
N LEU A 90 4.99 -0.45 -2.93
CA LEU A 90 3.66 -0.71 -3.46
C LEU A 90 3.31 0.39 -4.46
N ILE A 91 3.10 0.03 -5.73
CA ILE A 91 2.97 1.00 -6.82
C ILE A 91 1.66 0.75 -7.58
N THR A 92 0.79 1.76 -7.59
CA THR A 92 -0.48 1.77 -8.34
C THR A 92 -0.40 2.63 -9.61
N ALA A 93 0.46 3.66 -9.62
CA ALA A 93 0.62 4.57 -10.73
C ALA A 93 1.31 3.90 -11.93
N THR A 94 0.85 4.23 -13.14
CA THR A 94 1.40 3.74 -14.41
C THR A 94 1.16 4.76 -15.53
N HIS A 95 1.79 4.52 -16.68
CA HIS A 95 1.67 5.34 -17.88
C HIS A 95 1.39 4.46 -19.09
N GLU A 96 0.73 5.04 -20.09
CA GLU A 96 0.72 4.42 -21.41
C GLU A 96 2.11 4.53 -22.05
N THR A 97 2.44 3.57 -22.90
CA THR A 97 3.75 3.51 -23.58
C THR A 97 3.80 4.38 -24.83
N SER A 98 2.66 4.87 -25.33
CA SER A 98 2.59 5.69 -26.54
C SER A 98 3.26 7.05 -26.36
N LEU A 99 3.93 7.54 -27.40
CA LEU A 99 4.61 8.84 -27.35
C LEU A 99 3.63 9.99 -27.12
N GLN A 100 2.43 9.90 -27.72
CA GLN A 100 1.41 10.93 -27.61
C GLN A 100 0.93 11.10 -26.16
N SER A 101 0.66 10.00 -25.47
CA SER A 101 0.21 10.00 -24.08
C SER A 101 1.29 10.55 -23.14
N ARG A 102 2.55 10.15 -23.35
CA ARG A 102 3.70 10.65 -22.58
C ARG A 102 3.96 12.14 -22.79
N ARG A 103 3.78 12.65 -24.02
CA ARG A 103 3.87 14.10 -24.29
C ARG A 103 2.70 14.88 -23.67
N GLY A 104 1.54 14.25 -23.56
CA GLY A 104 0.36 14.82 -22.91
C GLY A 104 0.40 14.80 -21.38
N ASN A 105 1.45 14.25 -20.75
CA ASN A 105 1.51 14.01 -19.30
C ASN A 105 0.28 13.26 -18.76
N ILE A 106 -0.19 12.29 -19.55
CA ILE A 106 -1.32 11.44 -19.17
C ILE A 106 -0.80 10.29 -18.32
N GLU A 107 -1.43 10.13 -17.16
CA GLU A 107 -1.12 9.06 -16.20
C GLU A 107 -2.42 8.42 -15.74
N TYR A 108 -2.33 7.19 -15.24
CA TYR A 108 -3.46 6.56 -14.59
C TYR A 108 -2.98 5.70 -13.43
N ALA A 109 -3.90 5.32 -12.56
CA ALA A 109 -3.63 4.42 -11.46
C ALA A 109 -4.65 3.29 -11.45
N GLU A 110 -4.16 2.10 -11.14
CA GLU A 110 -5.00 0.95 -10.86
C GLU A 110 -4.73 0.51 -9.41
N PRO A 111 -5.76 0.34 -8.58
CA PRO A 111 -5.62 -0.25 -7.26
C PRO A 111 -4.92 -1.60 -7.36
N ILE A 112 -4.06 -1.91 -6.39
CA ILE A 112 -3.35 -3.20 -6.34
C ILE A 112 -4.37 -4.34 -6.39
N THR A 113 -5.47 -4.26 -5.67
CA THR A 113 -6.54 -5.28 -5.67
C THR A 113 -7.21 -5.53 -7.03
N ILE A 114 -7.07 -4.61 -7.99
CA ILE A 114 -7.65 -4.72 -9.33
C ILE A 114 -6.61 -5.24 -10.32
N ARG A 115 -5.34 -4.85 -10.15
CA ARG A 115 -4.23 -5.24 -11.05
C ARG A 115 -3.51 -6.52 -10.62
N VAL A 116 -3.20 -6.65 -9.33
CA VAL A 116 -2.43 -7.76 -8.72
C VAL A 116 -2.96 -8.04 -7.31
N THR A 117 -3.62 -9.18 -7.13
CA THR A 117 -4.08 -9.60 -5.80
C THR A 117 -3.05 -10.52 -5.16
N ILE A 118 -2.71 -10.25 -3.90
CA ILE A 118 -1.98 -11.18 -3.03
C ILE A 118 -3.00 -11.86 -2.12
N GLY A 119 -3.16 -13.17 -2.26
CA GLY A 119 -4.09 -13.96 -1.46
C GLY A 119 -3.68 -14.08 0.01
N ASN A 120 -4.61 -14.53 0.85
CA ASN A 120 -4.36 -14.76 2.27
C ASN A 120 -3.26 -15.81 2.46
N GLY A 121 -2.45 -15.65 3.52
CA GLY A 121 -1.39 -16.59 3.86
C GLY A 121 -0.25 -16.70 2.84
N CYS A 122 -0.13 -15.75 1.90
CA CYS A 122 0.99 -15.75 0.96
C CYS A 122 2.30 -15.34 1.62
N THR A 123 3.40 -15.93 1.16
CA THR A 123 4.76 -15.48 1.45
C THR A 123 5.41 -15.00 0.17
N ILE A 124 5.88 -13.76 0.14
CA ILE A 124 6.64 -13.20 -0.99
C ILE A 124 8.11 -13.12 -0.59
N GLY A 125 8.98 -13.78 -1.34
CA GLY A 125 10.42 -13.76 -1.08
C GLY A 125 11.02 -12.36 -1.24
N ALA A 126 12.06 -12.07 -0.48
CA ALA A 126 12.79 -10.80 -0.57
C ALA A 126 13.29 -10.54 -2.01
N GLY A 127 13.22 -9.27 -2.44
CA GLY A 127 13.64 -8.85 -3.77
C GLY A 127 12.72 -9.29 -4.92
N SER A 128 11.57 -9.90 -4.64
CA SER A 128 10.65 -10.34 -5.70
C SER A 128 9.90 -9.18 -6.34
N VAL A 129 9.68 -9.25 -7.66
CA VAL A 129 8.85 -8.29 -8.40
C VAL A 129 7.56 -8.98 -8.82
N VAL A 130 6.47 -8.66 -8.12
CA VAL A 130 5.16 -9.27 -8.38
C VAL A 130 4.44 -8.49 -9.48
N THR A 131 4.32 -9.12 -10.66
CA THR A 131 3.64 -8.54 -11.82
C THR A 131 2.29 -9.20 -12.14
N LYS A 132 1.92 -10.25 -11.40
CA LYS A 132 0.68 -11.03 -11.57
C LYS A 132 0.16 -11.48 -10.21
N SER A 133 -1.15 -11.67 -10.11
CA SER A 133 -1.79 -12.13 -8.86
C SER A 133 -1.18 -13.43 -8.34
N ILE A 134 -1.03 -13.52 -7.02
CA ILE A 134 -0.55 -14.69 -6.29
C ILE A 134 -1.72 -15.22 -5.47
N LEU A 135 -2.14 -16.46 -5.76
CA LEU A 135 -3.25 -17.11 -5.07
C LEU A 135 -2.90 -17.39 -3.61
N GLU A 136 -3.92 -17.53 -2.77
CA GLU A 136 -3.79 -17.85 -1.36
C GLU A 136 -2.88 -19.05 -1.06
N TYR A 137 -2.27 -18.99 0.13
CA TYR A 137 -1.35 -19.98 0.68
C TYR A 137 -0.22 -20.37 -0.27
N SER A 138 0.31 -19.39 -1.01
CA SER A 138 1.43 -19.60 -1.93
C SER A 138 2.72 -18.96 -1.41
N VAL A 139 3.85 -19.60 -1.71
CA VAL A 139 5.16 -18.98 -1.61
C VAL A 139 5.61 -18.60 -3.02
N ALA A 140 5.85 -17.31 -3.26
CA ALA A 140 6.28 -16.79 -4.54
C ALA A 140 7.60 -16.04 -4.43
N VAL A 141 8.51 -16.25 -5.39
CA VAL A 141 9.85 -15.63 -5.42
C VAL A 141 10.25 -15.21 -6.83
N GLY A 142 11.19 -14.26 -6.95
CA GLY A 142 11.90 -13.96 -8.20
C GLY A 142 11.42 -12.71 -8.95
N ILE A 143 12.05 -12.46 -10.11
CA ILE A 143 11.81 -11.29 -10.97
C ILE A 143 11.62 -11.78 -12.42
N PRO A 144 10.38 -11.85 -12.94
CA PRO A 144 9.11 -11.66 -12.21
C PRO A 144 8.79 -12.83 -11.26
N ALA A 145 8.05 -12.54 -10.19
CA ALA A 145 7.72 -13.52 -9.16
C ALA A 145 6.94 -14.72 -9.70
N ARG A 146 7.27 -15.93 -9.23
CA ARG A 146 6.60 -17.19 -9.55
C ARG A 146 6.35 -18.00 -8.28
N VAL A 147 5.20 -18.68 -8.25
CA VAL A 147 4.88 -19.61 -7.15
C VAL A 147 5.83 -20.79 -7.22
N ILE A 148 6.53 -21.07 -6.13
CA ILE A 148 7.46 -22.19 -6.00
C ILE A 148 6.91 -23.32 -5.12
N LYS A 149 5.96 -23.01 -4.23
CA LYS A 149 5.25 -24.01 -3.43
C LYS A 149 3.92 -23.46 -2.89
N LYS A 150 3.06 -24.39 -2.48
CA LYS A 150 1.87 -24.12 -1.66
C LYS A 150 2.18 -24.42 -0.19
N VAL A 151 1.45 -23.74 0.70
CA VAL A 151 1.47 -23.92 2.14
C VAL A 151 0.12 -24.48 2.54
N GLU A 152 0.09 -25.42 3.47
CA GLU A 152 -1.17 -25.89 4.04
C GLU A 152 -1.67 -24.88 5.08
N PRO A 153 -2.96 -24.50 5.03
CA PRO A 153 -3.54 -23.66 6.06
C PRO A 153 -3.56 -24.42 7.40
N ILE A 154 -3.31 -23.69 8.49
CA ILE A 154 -3.51 -24.20 9.85
C ILE A 154 -4.98 -23.92 10.19
N GLU A 155 -5.71 -24.95 10.60
CA GLU A 155 -7.09 -24.84 11.11
C GLU A 155 -7.16 -24.01 12.40
#